data_AF-A0A956F544-F1
#
_entry.id   AF-A0A956F544-F1
#
_cell.length_a   1.000
_cell.length_b   1.000
_cell.length_c   1.000
_cell.angle_alpha   90.00
_cell.angle_beta   90.00
_cell.angle_gamma   90.00
#
_symmetry.space_group_name_H-M   'P 1'
#
loop_
_entity.id
_entity.type
_entity.pdbx_description
1 polymer ?
#
loop_
_entity_poly.entity_id
_entity_poly.type
_entity_poly.pdbx_seq_one_letter_code
_entity_poly.pdbx_strand_id
1 'polypeptide(L)' 'IEVVFMYPWATLFTGLGWVGFATMLTFISALLIALVYVWKKGALEWEN' A
#
# COMPACT_ATOMS: atom_id res chain seq x y z
N ILE A 1 -7.89 1.80 -5.41
CA ILE A 1 -8.46 2.84 -4.50
C ILE A 1 -7.41 3.27 -3.48
N GLU A 2 -6.52 2.36 -3.10
CA GLU A 2 -5.46 2.50 -2.11
C GLU A 2 -4.43 3.58 -2.48
N VAL A 3 -4.12 3.73 -3.77
CA VAL A 3 -3.22 4.78 -4.28
C VAL A 3 -3.73 6.19 -3.97
N VAL A 4 -5.05 6.38 -3.88
CA VAL A 4 -5.66 7.68 -3.55
C VAL A 4 -5.31 8.10 -2.12
N PHE A 5 -5.12 7.16 -1.21
CA PHE A 5 -4.69 7.44 0.17
C PHE A 5 -3.20 7.79 0.27
N MET A 6 -2.38 7.33 -0.68
CA MET A 6 -0.95 7.66 -0.73
C MET A 6 -0.70 9.11 -1.12
N TYR A 7 -1.60 9.70 -1.91
CA TYR A 7 -1.48 11.06 -2.44
C TYR A 7 -1.42 12.16 -1.35
N PRO A 8 -2.41 12.27 -0.43
CA PRO A 8 -2.36 13.27 0.64
C PRO A 8 -1.25 13.00 1.65
N TRP A 9 -0.87 11.74 1.89
CA TRP A 9 0.27 11.44 2.73
C TRP A 9 1.57 11.95 2.10
N ALA A 10 1.76 11.74 0.79
CA ALA A 10 2.96 12.16 0.08
C ALA A 10 3.09 13.69 0.02
N THR A 11 1.99 14.43 -0.10
CA THR A 11 2.01 15.90 -0.08
C THR A 11 2.32 16.47 1.30
N LEU A 12 1.99 15.75 2.38
CA LEU A 12 2.23 16.17 3.76
C LEU A 12 3.54 15.61 4.35
N PHE A 13 4.20 14.67 3.67
CA PHE A 13 5.32 13.88 4.20
C PHE A 13 6.45 14.71 4.82
N THR A 14 6.75 15.87 4.25
CA THR A 14 7.78 16.80 4.75
C THR A 14 7.52 17.30 6.17
N GLY A 15 6.26 17.33 6.63
CA GLY A 15 5.88 17.73 7.99
C GLY A 15 5.72 16.57 8.99
N LEU A 16 5.60 15.33 8.52
CA LEU A 16 5.37 14.16 9.40
C LEU A 16 6.67 13.48 9.87
N GLY A 17 7.79 13.69 9.16
CA GLY A 17 9.08 13.08 9.51
C GLY A 17 9.04 11.56 9.62
N TRP A 18 9.78 11.00 10.58
CA TRP A 18 9.92 9.55 10.78
C TRP A 18 8.61 8.83 11.12
N VAL A 19 7.67 9.50 11.81
CA VAL A 19 6.36 8.93 12.13
C VAL A 19 5.51 8.78 10.87
N GLY A 20 5.58 9.77 9.97
CA GLY A 20 4.96 9.69 8.65
C GLY A 20 5.51 8.52 7.85
N PHE A 21 6.83 8.37 7.84
CA PHE A 21 7.51 7.27 7.17
C PHE A 21 7.07 5.90 7.68
N ALA A 22 7.12 5.68 8.99
CA ALA A 22 6.73 4.40 9.60
C ALA A 22 5.26 4.05 9.31
N THR A 23 4.36 5.03 9.42
CA THR A 23 2.93 4.85 9.12
C THR A 23 2.72 4.34 7.69
N MET A 24 3.42 4.95 6.73
CA MET A 24 3.27 4.58 5.33
C MET A 24 3.94 3.27 4.98
N LEU A 25 5.06 2.97 5.63
CA LEU A 25 5.73 1.69 5.51
C LEU A 25 4.79 0.56 5.95
N THR A 26 4.13 0.70 7.11
CA THR A 26 3.14 -0.28 7.58
C THR A 26 1.98 -0.46 6.61
N PHE A 27 1.45 0.64 6.04
CA PHE A 27 0.37 0.57 5.07
C PHE A 27 0.79 -0.17 3.78
N ILE A 28 1.96 0.17 3.23
CA ILE A 28 2.50 -0.49 2.04
C ILE A 28 2.77 -1.98 2.32
N SER A 29 3.31 -2.33 3.49
CA SER A 29 3.50 -3.73 3.88
C SER A 29 2.18 -4.49 3.92
N ALA A 30 1.11 -3.90 4.44
CA ALA A 30 -0.22 -4.53 4.44
C ALA A 30 -0.74 -4.79 3.02
N LEU A 31 -0.55 -3.84 2.09
CA LEU A 31 -0.89 -4.02 0.68
C LEU A 31 -0.08 -5.14 0.02
N LEU A 32 1.21 -5.20 0.28
CA LEU A 32 2.08 -6.26 -0.24
C LEU A 32 1.62 -7.63 0.26
N ILE A 33 1.28 -7.75 1.54
CA ILE A 33 0.76 -9.01 2.11
C ILE A 33 -0.56 -9.40 1.42
N ALA A 34 -1.49 -8.45 1.27
CA ALA A 34 -2.75 -8.69 0.59
C ALA A 34 -2.53 -9.11 -0.88
N LEU A 35 -1.63 -8.43 -1.60
CA LEU A 35 -1.29 -8.75 -2.98
C LEU A 35 -0.67 -10.14 -3.12
N VAL A 36 0.31 -10.47 -2.28
CA VAL A 36 0.94 -11.80 -2.25
C VAL A 36 -0.11 -12.87 -1.95
N TYR A 37 -1.03 -12.61 -1.04
CA TYR A 37 -2.11 -13.55 -0.73
C TYR A 37 -3.05 -13.80 -1.91
N VAL A 38 -3.50 -12.73 -2.59
CA VAL A 38 -4.38 -12.82 -3.77
C VAL A 38 -3.66 -13.50 -4.93
N TRP A 39 -2.37 -13.19 -5.12
CA TRP A 39 -1.53 -13.84 -6.14
C TRP A 39 -1.38 -15.33 -5.88
N LYS A 40 -1.08 -15.75 -4.64
CA LYS A 40 -1.01 -17.17 -4.27
C LYS A 40 -2.34 -17.91 -4.41
N LYS A 41 -3.47 -17.19 -4.38
CA LYS A 41 -4.80 -17.75 -4.63
C LYS A 41 -5.15 -17.88 -6.11
N GLY A 42 -4.28 -17.43 -7.02
CA GLY A 42 -4.55 -17.46 -8.46
C GLY A 42 -5.66 -16.49 -8.89
N ALA A 43 -6.12 -15.59 -8.01
CA ALA A 43 -7.21 -14.67 -8.29
C ALA A 43 -6.81 -13.50 -9.23
N LEU A 44 -5.54 -13.46 -9.65
CA LEU A 44 -5.04 -12.55 -10.67
C LEU A 44 -5.02 -13.19 -12.07
N GLU A 45 -5.30 -14.49 -12.17
CA GLU A 45 -5.43 -15.16 -13.45
C GLU A 45 -6.79 -14.79 -14.03
N TRP A 46 -6.77 -14.22 -15.23
CA TRP A 46 -7.97 -13.90 -15.98
C TRP A 46 -8.43 -15.20 -16.67
N GLU A 47 -9.69 -15.60 -16.47
CA GLU A 47 -10.30 -16.66 -17.28
C GLU A 47 -10.24 -16.24 -18.76
N ASN A 48 -9.77 -17.16 -19.62
CA ASN A 48 -9.83 -17.04 -21.08
C ASN A 48 -11.24 -17.34 -21.59
#